data_AF-A0A952P684-F1
#
_entry.id   AF-A0A952P684-F1
#
_cell.length_a   1.000
_cell.length_b   1.000
_cell.length_c   1.000
_cell.angle_alpha   90.00
_cell.angle_beta   90.00
_cell.angle_gamma   90.00
#
_symmetry.space_group_name_H-M   'P 1'
#
loop_
_entity.id
_entity.type
_entity.pdbx_description
1 polymer ?
#
loop_
_entity_poly.entity_id
_entity_poly.type
_entity_poly.pdbx_seq_one_letter_code
_entity_poly.pdbx_strand_id
1 'polypeptide(L)'
;QEQVMKIAVVAAGFTPGEADELRRMMTSAWQKPGIMAGVHAKIVNGMRERGYPEEFAQQIYKTIEGFSSYGFPESHSASFALLTYASSYLKCHHPEVFTCSLLNSQPMGFYSSRALIADAQRHGVEIRDVDLQTSFLDCTLETSPSTKKPLRLGFNQIYGFPDFWAQKVSTEREVNGPYRDLSDLIKRTGLPKKAVLKLAQANALRCFSPQVRPLLWEIEAMEFDESRFRFGESLSEADNEDIQHLQAEPTWNRLLREYRHKGLSVDLHPLSVLREPIQERTTEQKKKGYVSFSTSKEVLALQHQDKVRVAGYAALTQRPPTAKGFCFITLEDEFGSFNIVIPPDVYQKDRLTIYSERLLEIRGQLERISGVVNIRAERLLPLGVSSSSMSIQKADRSPVY
;
A
#
# COMPACT_ATOMS: atom_id res chain seq x y z
N GLN A 1 8.38 -32.98 3.93
CA GLN A 1 9.20 -33.92 4.74
C GLN A 1 8.48 -35.26 4.90
N GLU A 2 7.18 -35.20 5.08
CA GLU A 2 6.21 -36.27 5.26
C GLU A 2 6.17 -37.23 4.07
N GLN A 3 6.38 -36.75 2.83
CA GLN A 3 6.53 -37.62 1.65
C GLN A 3 7.75 -38.54 1.73
N VAL A 4 8.90 -38.04 2.21
CA VAL A 4 10.11 -38.85 2.39
C VAL A 4 9.90 -39.90 3.48
N MET A 5 9.23 -39.52 4.58
CA MET A 5 8.82 -40.47 5.62
C MET A 5 7.93 -41.57 5.05
N LYS A 6 6.91 -41.24 4.24
CA LYS A 6 6.03 -42.21 3.59
C LYS A 6 6.81 -43.17 2.68
N ILE A 7 7.77 -42.67 1.90
CA ILE A 7 8.64 -43.50 1.06
C ILE A 7 9.47 -44.46 1.94
N ALA A 8 10.07 -43.99 3.03
CA ALA A 8 10.85 -44.85 3.92
C ALA A 8 10.01 -45.95 4.57
N VAL A 9 8.76 -45.66 4.97
CA VAL A 9 7.83 -46.64 5.56
C VAL A 9 7.37 -47.67 4.51
N VAL A 10 6.95 -47.21 3.33
CA VAL A 10 6.36 -48.07 2.29
C VAL A 10 7.43 -48.86 1.53
N ALA A 11 8.53 -48.22 1.14
CA ALA A 11 9.56 -48.83 0.31
C ALA A 11 10.63 -49.55 1.14
N ALA A 12 11.11 -48.94 2.23
CA ALA A 12 12.20 -49.49 3.04
C ALA A 12 11.75 -50.15 4.36
N GLY A 13 10.46 -50.09 4.68
CA GLY A 13 9.90 -50.77 5.86
C GLY A 13 10.20 -50.14 7.21
N PHE A 14 10.50 -48.85 7.23
CA PHE A 14 10.71 -48.12 8.47
C PHE A 14 9.45 -48.13 9.33
N THR A 15 9.64 -48.20 10.64
CA THR A 15 8.56 -47.90 11.59
C THR A 15 8.25 -46.40 11.59
N PRO A 16 7.05 -45.97 12.06
CA PRO A 16 6.72 -44.55 12.16
C PRO A 16 7.73 -43.74 13.01
N GLY A 17 8.30 -44.37 14.05
CA GLY A 17 9.34 -43.76 14.89
C GLY A 17 10.66 -43.55 14.14
N GLU A 18 11.13 -44.56 13.41
CA GLU A 18 12.33 -44.45 12.58
C GLU A 18 12.16 -43.44 11.44
N ALA A 19 10.96 -43.30 10.91
CA ALA A 19 10.65 -42.29 9.90
C ALA A 19 10.71 -40.86 10.46
N ASP A 20 10.24 -40.61 11.70
CA ASP A 20 10.43 -39.30 12.35
C ASP A 20 11.90 -39.04 12.70
N GLU A 21 12.64 -40.08 13.11
CA GLU A 21 14.08 -39.97 13.34
C GLU A 21 14.81 -39.57 12.04
N LEU A 22 14.47 -40.22 10.91
CA LEU A 22 14.96 -39.84 9.58
C LEU A 22 14.69 -38.37 9.27
N ARG A 23 13.47 -37.87 9.53
CA ARG A 23 13.12 -36.45 9.34
C ARG A 23 13.94 -35.50 10.20
N ARG A 24 14.17 -35.85 11.48
CA ARG A 24 15.01 -35.03 12.37
C ARG A 24 16.45 -34.99 11.88
N MET A 25 16.99 -36.13 11.44
CA MET A 25 18.33 -36.24 10.85
C MET A 25 18.45 -35.40 9.57
N MET A 26 17.42 -35.36 8.72
CA MET A 26 17.31 -34.46 7.56
C MET A 26 17.43 -32.98 7.90
N THR A 27 16.84 -32.56 9.01
CA THR A 27 16.78 -31.12 9.36
C THR A 27 18.03 -30.63 10.11
N SER A 28 18.65 -31.49 10.92
CA SER A 28 19.65 -31.08 11.94
C SER A 28 21.05 -31.64 11.75
N ALA A 29 21.21 -32.74 11.01
CA ALA A 29 22.43 -33.53 11.02
C ALA A 29 22.84 -34.04 9.63
N TRP A 30 22.20 -33.57 8.55
CA TRP A 30 22.39 -34.16 7.23
C TRP A 30 23.83 -34.05 6.70
N GLN A 31 24.58 -33.05 7.15
CA GLN A 31 25.99 -32.84 6.78
C GLN A 31 27.00 -33.70 7.57
N LYS A 32 26.56 -34.57 8.49
CA LYS A 32 27.46 -35.45 9.28
C LYS A 32 27.66 -36.80 8.56
N PRO A 33 28.87 -37.11 8.06
CA PRO A 33 29.11 -38.28 7.20
C PRO A 33 28.75 -39.63 7.84
N GLY A 34 29.00 -39.80 9.14
CA GLY A 34 28.75 -41.06 9.84
C GLY A 34 27.26 -41.41 10.04
N ILE A 35 26.40 -40.40 10.13
CA ILE A 35 24.94 -40.59 10.29
C ILE A 35 24.32 -40.96 8.94
N MET A 36 24.83 -40.42 7.83
CA MET A 36 24.37 -40.74 6.48
C MET A 36 24.62 -42.19 6.07
N ALA A 37 25.78 -42.74 6.40
CA ALA A 37 26.13 -44.12 6.04
C ALA A 37 25.16 -45.14 6.65
N GLY A 38 24.73 -44.92 7.91
CA GLY A 38 23.76 -45.79 8.59
C GLY A 38 22.34 -45.68 7.99
N VAL A 39 21.91 -44.47 7.66
CA VAL A 39 20.61 -44.23 7.00
C VAL A 39 20.58 -44.84 5.60
N HIS A 40 21.65 -44.69 4.82
CA HIS A 40 21.81 -45.31 3.50
C HIS A 40 21.63 -46.83 3.58
N ALA A 41 22.39 -47.48 4.46
CA ALA A 41 22.33 -48.93 4.62
C ALA A 41 20.92 -49.41 5.02
N LYS A 42 20.25 -48.72 5.95
CA LYS A 42 18.88 -49.06 6.35
C LYS A 42 17.87 -48.93 5.19
N ILE A 43 17.94 -47.85 4.42
CA ILE A 43 17.01 -47.62 3.30
C ILE A 43 17.22 -48.67 2.20
N VAL A 44 18.46 -48.87 1.78
CA VAL A 44 18.80 -49.79 0.67
C VAL A 44 18.51 -51.24 1.04
N ASN A 45 18.94 -51.69 2.22
CA ASN A 45 18.66 -53.05 2.67
C ASN A 45 17.16 -53.31 2.85
N GLY A 46 16.43 -52.35 3.43
CA GLY A 46 14.98 -52.47 3.63
C GLY A 46 14.21 -52.53 2.30
N MET A 47 14.65 -51.80 1.28
CA MET A 47 14.10 -51.91 -0.07
C MET A 47 14.47 -53.24 -0.74
N ARG A 48 15.70 -53.72 -0.58
CA ARG A 48 16.14 -55.01 -1.13
C ARG A 48 15.35 -56.18 -0.55
N GLU A 49 15.14 -56.19 0.77
CA GLU A 49 14.33 -57.21 1.47
C GLU A 49 12.87 -57.24 0.99
N ARG A 50 12.38 -56.12 0.46
CA ARG A 50 11.03 -55.99 -0.12
C ARG A 50 10.98 -56.25 -1.63
N GLY A 51 12.08 -56.70 -2.23
CA GLY A 51 12.14 -57.12 -3.64
C GLY A 51 12.43 -56.00 -4.64
N TYR A 52 12.85 -54.82 -4.19
CA TYR A 52 13.27 -53.75 -5.10
C TYR A 52 14.70 -54.00 -5.63
N PRO A 53 14.98 -53.72 -6.92
CA PRO A 53 16.34 -53.76 -7.44
C PRO A 53 17.27 -52.78 -6.72
N GLU A 54 18.52 -53.20 -6.48
CA GLU A 54 19.54 -52.38 -5.80
C GLU A 54 19.74 -51.02 -6.47
N GLU A 55 19.81 -50.99 -7.81
CA GLU A 55 19.95 -49.75 -8.59
C GLU A 55 18.80 -48.77 -8.32
N PHE A 56 17.57 -49.28 -8.21
CA PHE A 56 16.39 -48.47 -7.90
C PHE A 56 16.44 -47.94 -6.46
N ALA A 57 16.85 -48.77 -5.49
CA ALA A 57 17.00 -48.36 -4.10
C ALA A 57 18.05 -47.25 -3.93
N GLN A 58 19.19 -47.35 -4.63
CA GLN A 58 20.21 -46.31 -4.62
C GLN A 58 19.72 -45.00 -5.28
N GLN A 59 18.93 -45.09 -6.35
CA GLN A 59 18.35 -43.90 -6.98
C GLN A 59 17.35 -43.18 -6.05
N ILE A 60 16.52 -43.93 -5.34
CA ILE A 60 15.59 -43.38 -4.34
C ILE A 60 16.36 -42.72 -3.20
N TYR A 61 17.42 -43.35 -2.69
CA TYR A 61 18.28 -42.73 -1.68
C TYR A 61 18.87 -41.39 -2.17
N LYS A 62 19.46 -41.35 -3.37
CA LYS A 62 20.01 -40.11 -3.95
C LYS A 62 18.96 -39.01 -4.09
N THR A 63 17.72 -39.40 -4.41
CA THR A 63 16.59 -38.46 -4.48
C THR A 63 16.29 -37.90 -3.09
N ILE A 64 16.16 -38.76 -2.07
CA ILE A 64 15.95 -38.35 -0.67
C ILE A 64 17.08 -37.43 -0.20
N GLU A 65 18.32 -37.71 -0.60
CA GLU A 65 19.50 -36.90 -0.33
C GLU A 65 19.45 -35.51 -0.96
N GLY A 66 19.02 -35.39 -2.21
CA GLY A 66 18.79 -34.08 -2.83
C GLY A 66 17.68 -33.27 -2.15
N PHE A 67 16.64 -33.94 -1.63
CA PHE A 67 15.50 -33.30 -0.97
C PHE A 67 15.76 -32.84 0.47
N SER A 68 16.79 -33.35 1.14
CA SER A 68 17.07 -33.02 2.55
C SER A 68 17.35 -31.53 2.78
N SER A 69 17.93 -30.86 1.78
CA SER A 69 18.27 -29.44 1.84
C SER A 69 17.08 -28.52 1.61
N TYR A 70 15.98 -29.04 1.05
CA TYR A 70 14.78 -28.27 0.67
C TYR A 70 13.48 -28.84 1.24
N GLY A 71 13.56 -29.84 2.12
CA GLY A 71 12.41 -30.52 2.67
C GLY A 71 11.61 -29.62 3.61
N PHE A 72 10.38 -29.28 3.23
CA PHE A 72 9.48 -28.43 4.03
C PHE A 72 8.40 -29.26 4.77
N PRO A 73 7.96 -28.86 5.98
CA PRO A 73 6.85 -29.52 6.68
C PRO A 73 5.51 -29.26 5.96
N GLU A 74 4.89 -30.32 5.47
CA GLU A 74 3.60 -30.29 4.76
C GLU A 74 2.48 -29.78 5.67
N SER A 75 2.45 -30.23 6.94
CA SER A 75 1.46 -29.78 7.93
C SER A 75 1.48 -28.26 8.15
N HIS A 76 2.68 -27.66 8.23
CA HIS A 76 2.85 -26.22 8.34
C HIS A 76 2.49 -25.50 7.03
N SER A 77 2.87 -26.05 5.88
CA SER A 77 2.50 -25.48 4.58
C SER A 77 0.98 -25.48 4.38
N ALA A 78 0.29 -26.56 4.75
CA ALA A 78 -1.15 -26.70 4.61
C ALA A 78 -1.93 -25.69 5.46
N SER A 79 -1.51 -25.44 6.70
CA SER A 79 -2.18 -24.45 7.56
C SER A 79 -2.05 -23.03 7.01
N PHE A 80 -0.87 -22.63 6.51
CA PHE A 80 -0.69 -21.34 5.84
C PHE A 80 -1.39 -21.25 4.48
N ALA A 81 -1.47 -22.37 3.74
CA ALA A 81 -2.19 -22.44 2.48
C ALA A 81 -3.69 -22.18 2.67
N LEU A 82 -4.28 -22.69 3.76
CA LEU A 82 -5.68 -22.44 4.10
C LEU A 82 -5.94 -20.93 4.34
N LEU A 83 -5.07 -20.25 5.09
CA LEU A 83 -5.16 -18.80 5.31
C LEU A 83 -5.00 -18.02 4.00
N THR A 84 -4.06 -18.44 3.15
CA THR A 84 -3.83 -17.84 1.84
C THR A 84 -5.03 -18.01 0.91
N TYR A 85 -5.65 -19.21 0.92
CA TYR A 85 -6.85 -19.51 0.16
C TYR A 85 -8.02 -18.65 0.64
N ALA A 86 -8.28 -18.61 1.95
CA ALA A 86 -9.36 -17.80 2.52
C ALA A 86 -9.18 -16.30 2.19
N SER A 87 -7.95 -15.79 2.30
CA SER A 87 -7.62 -14.41 1.93
C SER A 87 -7.84 -14.14 0.44
N SER A 88 -7.42 -15.07 -0.43
CA SER A 88 -7.60 -14.97 -1.88
C SER A 88 -9.07 -15.05 -2.29
N TYR A 89 -9.85 -15.89 -1.61
CA TYR A 89 -11.30 -15.99 -1.80
C TYR A 89 -11.98 -14.66 -1.47
N LEU A 90 -11.66 -14.06 -0.31
CA LEU A 90 -12.17 -12.74 0.06
C LEU A 90 -11.74 -11.67 -0.94
N LYS A 91 -10.46 -11.65 -1.35
CA LYS A 91 -9.97 -10.70 -2.35
C LYS A 91 -10.71 -10.82 -3.70
N CYS A 92 -11.01 -12.05 -4.13
CA CYS A 92 -11.67 -12.32 -5.40
C CYS A 92 -13.17 -11.99 -5.37
N HIS A 93 -13.88 -12.42 -4.32
CA HIS A 93 -15.35 -12.36 -4.26
C HIS A 93 -15.89 -11.18 -3.45
N HIS A 94 -15.14 -10.69 -2.46
CA HIS A 94 -15.53 -9.61 -1.55
C HIS A 94 -14.39 -8.60 -1.33
N PRO A 95 -13.88 -7.96 -2.41
CA PRO A 95 -12.76 -7.02 -2.32
C PRO A 95 -13.04 -5.85 -1.36
N GLU A 96 -14.29 -5.44 -1.19
CA GLU A 96 -14.71 -4.42 -0.24
C GLU A 96 -14.50 -4.85 1.21
N VAL A 97 -14.87 -6.10 1.55
CA VAL A 97 -14.68 -6.65 2.89
C VAL A 97 -13.19 -6.84 3.16
N PHE A 98 -12.47 -7.43 2.20
CA PHE A 98 -11.04 -7.66 2.30
C PHE A 98 -10.27 -6.36 2.57
N THR A 99 -10.52 -5.32 1.77
CA THR A 99 -9.85 -4.03 1.94
C THR A 99 -10.27 -3.33 3.23
N CYS A 100 -11.55 -3.34 3.60
CA CYS A 100 -12.02 -2.75 4.86
C CYS A 100 -11.35 -3.40 6.07
N SER A 101 -11.27 -4.73 6.11
CA SER A 101 -10.60 -5.46 7.18
C SER A 101 -9.10 -5.14 7.23
N LEU A 102 -8.43 -5.04 6.09
CA LEU A 102 -7.01 -4.67 6.04
C LEU A 102 -6.76 -3.24 6.52
N LEU A 103 -7.62 -2.28 6.16
CA LEU A 103 -7.50 -0.89 6.61
C LEU A 103 -7.67 -0.76 8.13
N ASN A 104 -8.62 -1.50 8.71
CA ASN A 104 -8.86 -1.50 10.16
C ASN A 104 -7.82 -2.31 10.94
N SER A 105 -7.00 -3.12 10.27
CA SER A 105 -5.92 -3.90 10.88
C SER A 105 -4.55 -3.20 10.78
N GLN A 106 -4.50 -1.97 10.24
CA GLN A 106 -3.26 -1.19 10.15
C GLN A 106 -2.76 -0.77 11.55
N PRO A 107 -1.44 -0.61 11.75
CA PRO A 107 -0.37 -0.71 10.77
C PRO A 107 0.01 -2.16 10.42
N MET A 108 -0.02 -2.50 9.13
CA MET A 108 0.50 -3.77 8.57
C MET A 108 1.65 -3.46 7.61
N GLY A 109 2.76 -4.19 7.74
CA GLY A 109 4.07 -3.71 7.26
C GLY A 109 4.29 -3.58 5.75
N PHE A 110 3.42 -4.10 4.87
CA PHE A 110 3.76 -4.23 3.44
C PHE A 110 3.07 -3.22 2.52
N TYR A 111 1.80 -2.87 2.75
CA TYR A 111 1.01 -2.02 1.86
C TYR A 111 0.42 -0.82 2.60
N SER A 112 0.64 0.37 2.05
CA SER A 112 0.01 1.61 2.55
C SER A 112 -1.51 1.60 2.33
N SER A 113 -2.28 2.31 3.17
CA SER A 113 -3.73 2.49 2.99
C SER A 113 -4.09 2.95 1.58
N ARG A 114 -3.28 3.85 1.00
CA ARG A 114 -3.44 4.34 -0.37
C ARG A 114 -3.37 3.22 -1.41
N ALA A 115 -2.40 2.32 -1.30
CA ALA A 115 -2.23 1.21 -2.23
C ALA A 115 -3.41 0.23 -2.15
N LEU A 116 -3.90 -0.03 -0.94
CA LEU A 116 -5.09 -0.87 -0.71
C LEU A 116 -6.36 -0.25 -1.30
N ILE A 117 -6.57 1.05 -1.07
CA ILE A 117 -7.70 1.82 -1.62
C ILE A 117 -7.66 1.84 -3.14
N ALA A 118 -6.50 2.14 -3.74
CA ALA A 118 -6.35 2.14 -5.18
C ALA A 118 -6.60 0.75 -5.79
N ASP A 119 -6.18 -0.32 -5.11
CA ASP A 119 -6.48 -1.69 -5.56
C ASP A 119 -7.98 -1.98 -5.49
N ALA A 120 -8.66 -1.60 -4.41
CA ALA A 120 -10.10 -1.77 -4.28
C ALA A 120 -10.88 -1.01 -5.37
N GLN A 121 -10.48 0.23 -5.68
CA GLN A 121 -11.07 1.01 -6.77
C GLN A 121 -10.89 0.32 -8.13
N ARG A 122 -9.71 -0.24 -8.42
CA ARG A 122 -9.48 -1.04 -9.64
C ARG A 122 -10.32 -2.31 -9.70
N HIS A 123 -10.68 -2.88 -8.55
CA HIS A 123 -11.63 -3.99 -8.44
C HIS A 123 -13.09 -3.51 -8.40
N GLY A 124 -13.39 -2.24 -8.69
CA GLY A 124 -14.74 -1.71 -8.78
C GLY A 124 -15.44 -1.49 -7.43
N VAL A 125 -14.69 -1.38 -6.34
CA VAL A 125 -15.23 -0.95 -5.04
C VAL A 125 -15.31 0.56 -5.02
N GLU A 126 -16.50 1.10 -4.75
CA GLU A 126 -16.68 2.53 -4.50
C GLU A 126 -16.06 2.88 -3.14
N ILE A 127 -15.15 3.84 -3.13
CA ILE A 127 -14.52 4.34 -1.91
C ILE A 127 -15.08 5.71 -1.60
N ARG A 128 -15.58 5.90 -0.38
CA ARG A 128 -16.10 7.17 0.12
C ARG A 128 -15.15 7.71 1.18
N ASP A 129 -14.76 8.97 1.00
CA ASP A 129 -13.83 9.65 1.90
C ASP A 129 -14.40 9.79 3.31
N VAL A 130 -13.55 10.16 4.28
CA VAL A 130 -13.97 10.43 5.64
C VAL A 130 -14.98 11.58 5.63
N ASP A 131 -16.06 11.43 6.40
CA ASP A 131 -17.18 12.37 6.40
C ASP A 131 -17.77 12.43 7.81
N LEU A 132 -17.83 13.65 8.38
CA LEU A 132 -18.31 13.88 9.73
C LEU A 132 -19.70 13.26 9.98
N GLN A 133 -20.57 13.29 8.98
CA GLN A 133 -21.96 12.89 9.14
C GLN A 133 -22.16 11.38 9.10
N THR A 134 -21.17 10.62 8.62
CA THR A 134 -21.36 9.18 8.36
C THR A 134 -20.22 8.30 8.87
N SER A 135 -18.97 8.77 8.84
CA SER A 135 -17.81 7.99 9.28
C SER A 135 -17.85 7.67 10.77
N PHE A 136 -17.27 6.52 11.12
CA PHE A 136 -17.02 6.09 12.49
C PHE A 136 -15.50 6.10 12.76
N LEU A 137 -15.08 5.60 13.92
CA LEU A 137 -13.65 5.37 14.19
C LEU A 137 -13.02 4.52 13.07
N ASP A 138 -13.58 3.34 12.84
CA ASP A 138 -13.11 2.40 11.85
C ASP A 138 -13.73 2.64 10.46
N CYS A 139 -13.07 2.13 9.43
CA CYS A 139 -13.65 2.04 8.10
C CYS A 139 -14.85 1.10 8.14
N THR A 140 -15.91 1.45 7.41
CA THR A 140 -17.19 0.71 7.41
C THR A 140 -17.66 0.44 5.99
N LEU A 141 -18.55 -0.55 5.84
CA LEU A 141 -19.22 -0.84 4.58
C LEU A 141 -20.65 -0.29 4.63
N GLU A 142 -20.97 0.62 3.73
CA GLU A 142 -22.29 1.23 3.66
C GLU A 142 -23.27 0.32 2.90
N THR A 143 -24.53 0.35 3.31
CA THR A 143 -25.58 -0.43 2.63
C THR A 143 -25.85 0.18 1.25
N SER A 144 -25.81 -0.66 0.21
CA SER A 144 -26.05 -0.28 -1.17
C SER A 144 -26.78 -1.40 -1.90
N PRO A 145 -27.63 -1.10 -2.89
CA PRO A 145 -28.24 -2.13 -3.75
C PRO A 145 -27.22 -2.85 -4.67
N SER A 146 -25.99 -2.34 -4.77
CA SER A 146 -24.92 -2.99 -5.53
C SER A 146 -24.41 -4.27 -4.85
N THR A 147 -23.89 -5.20 -5.66
CA THR A 147 -23.26 -6.43 -5.16
C THR A 147 -22.04 -6.14 -4.28
N LYS A 148 -21.30 -5.08 -4.59
CA LYS A 148 -20.18 -4.57 -3.79
C LYS A 148 -20.62 -3.37 -2.97
N LYS A 149 -20.47 -3.44 -1.66
CA LYS A 149 -20.82 -2.34 -0.74
C LYS A 149 -19.77 -1.23 -0.84
N PRO A 150 -20.17 0.06 -0.90
CA PRO A 150 -19.24 1.18 -0.80
C PRO A 150 -18.48 1.13 0.53
N LEU A 151 -17.18 1.36 0.48
CA LEU A 151 -16.31 1.42 1.66
C LEU A 151 -16.17 2.88 2.08
N ARG A 152 -16.64 3.20 3.29
CA ARG A 152 -16.45 4.50 3.95
C ARG A 152 -15.18 4.49 4.77
N LEU A 153 -14.29 5.46 4.53
CA LEU A 153 -13.11 5.65 5.36
C LEU A 153 -13.49 6.11 6.77
N GLY A 154 -12.83 5.52 7.77
CA GLY A 154 -12.98 5.88 9.18
C GLY A 154 -12.09 7.07 9.58
N PHE A 155 -12.37 7.65 10.74
CA PHE A 155 -11.54 8.69 11.34
C PHE A 155 -10.13 8.19 11.66
N ASN A 156 -9.93 6.87 11.82
CA ASN A 156 -8.62 6.25 11.99
C ASN A 156 -7.63 6.49 10.83
N GLN A 157 -8.13 6.93 9.66
CA GLN A 157 -7.27 7.32 8.53
C GLN A 157 -6.73 8.76 8.63
N ILE A 158 -7.21 9.57 9.60
CA ILE A 158 -6.74 10.95 9.79
C ILE A 158 -5.53 10.96 10.72
N TYR A 159 -4.38 11.42 10.22
CA TYR A 159 -3.14 11.46 10.99
C TYR A 159 -3.25 12.37 12.22
N GLY A 160 -2.95 11.78 13.38
CA GLY A 160 -2.97 12.48 14.66
C GLY A 160 -4.37 12.92 15.09
N PHE A 161 -5.44 12.25 14.62
CA PHE A 161 -6.78 12.36 15.16
C PHE A 161 -7.03 11.17 16.10
N PRO A 162 -6.99 11.36 17.42
CA PRO A 162 -7.08 10.25 18.38
C PRO A 162 -8.46 9.58 18.40
N ASP A 163 -8.46 8.29 18.74
CA ASP A 163 -9.67 7.46 18.75
C ASP A 163 -10.77 8.00 19.67
N PHE A 164 -10.40 8.61 20.80
CA PHE A 164 -11.39 9.19 21.72
C PHE A 164 -12.12 10.39 21.13
N TRP A 165 -11.51 11.19 20.23
CA TRP A 165 -12.21 12.24 19.50
C TRP A 165 -13.17 11.63 18.47
N ALA A 166 -12.74 10.59 17.76
CA ALA A 166 -13.57 9.88 16.79
C ALA A 166 -14.80 9.23 17.45
N GLN A 167 -14.61 8.57 18.59
CA GLN A 167 -15.69 8.00 19.38
C GLN A 167 -16.63 9.09 19.89
N LYS A 168 -16.10 10.18 20.46
CA LYS A 168 -16.93 11.30 20.93
C LYS A 168 -17.83 11.86 19.82
N VAL A 169 -17.28 12.09 18.62
CA VAL A 169 -18.04 12.58 17.46
C VAL A 169 -19.10 11.59 17.00
N SER A 170 -18.76 10.30 16.93
CA SER A 170 -19.69 9.28 16.43
C SER A 170 -20.79 8.94 17.44
N THR A 171 -20.46 8.72 18.72
CA THR A 171 -21.44 8.44 19.78
C THR A 171 -22.41 9.59 19.97
N GLU A 172 -21.93 10.83 19.98
CA GLU A 172 -22.80 12.00 20.11
C GLU A 172 -23.78 12.06 18.93
N ARG A 173 -23.27 11.91 17.70
CA ARG A 173 -24.08 11.92 16.47
C ARG A 173 -25.16 10.84 16.46
N GLU A 174 -24.86 9.66 17.00
CA GLU A 174 -25.83 8.56 17.11
C GLU A 174 -26.96 8.88 18.08
N VAL A 175 -26.68 9.59 19.18
CA VAL A 175 -27.67 9.92 20.21
C VAL A 175 -28.53 11.12 19.79
N ASN A 176 -27.92 12.17 19.25
CA ASN A 176 -28.56 13.46 19.01
C ASN A 176 -28.79 13.79 17.52
N GLY A 177 -28.41 12.89 16.61
CA GLY A 177 -28.60 13.02 15.17
C GLY A 177 -27.46 13.77 14.46
N PRO A 178 -27.61 14.10 13.16
CA PRO A 178 -26.57 14.77 12.38
C PRO A 178 -26.24 16.17 12.92
N TYR A 179 -25.02 16.64 12.67
CA TYR A 179 -24.60 18.00 13.03
C TYR A 179 -25.16 19.01 12.03
N ARG A 180 -25.65 20.15 12.52
CA ARG A 180 -26.23 21.19 11.64
C ARG A 180 -25.16 22.06 11.00
N ASP A 181 -24.21 22.51 11.80
CA ASP A 181 -23.11 23.40 11.42
C ASP A 181 -21.90 23.19 12.35
N LEU A 182 -20.86 24.00 12.15
CA LEU A 182 -19.66 23.97 13.00
C LEU A 182 -19.94 24.35 14.46
N SER A 183 -20.87 25.27 14.71
CA SER A 183 -21.22 25.71 16.07
C SER A 183 -21.87 24.58 16.85
N ASP A 184 -22.83 23.89 16.21
CA ASP A 184 -23.51 22.71 16.72
C ASP A 184 -22.50 21.59 17.03
N LEU A 185 -21.57 21.32 16.11
CA LEU A 185 -20.48 20.36 16.33
C LEU A 185 -19.66 20.71 17.58
N ILE A 186 -19.18 21.95 17.69
CA ILE A 186 -18.32 22.37 18.81
C ILE A 186 -19.09 22.32 20.13
N LYS A 187 -20.31 22.88 20.16
CA LYS A 187 -21.15 22.91 21.36
C LYS A 187 -21.51 21.51 21.87
N ARG A 188 -21.85 20.59 20.96
CA ARG A 188 -22.23 19.21 21.32
C ARG A 188 -21.05 18.34 21.69
N THR A 189 -19.92 18.50 21.00
CA THR A 189 -18.77 17.60 21.18
C THR A 189 -17.67 18.14 22.07
N GLY A 190 -17.63 19.43 22.43
CA GLY A 190 -16.53 19.98 23.23
C GLY A 190 -15.15 19.71 22.64
N LEU A 191 -15.06 19.60 21.30
CA LEU A 191 -13.81 19.28 20.63
C LEU A 191 -12.88 20.51 20.65
N PRO A 192 -11.58 20.33 20.94
CA PRO A 192 -10.65 21.44 20.89
C PRO A 192 -10.44 21.89 19.44
N LYS A 193 -10.07 23.16 19.25
CA LYS A 193 -9.79 23.76 17.93
C LYS A 193 -8.91 22.89 17.03
N LYS A 194 -7.85 22.29 17.59
CA LYS A 194 -6.93 21.38 16.90
C LYS A 194 -7.64 20.17 16.27
N ALA A 195 -8.67 19.63 16.91
CA ALA A 195 -9.44 18.49 16.41
C ALA A 195 -10.29 18.90 15.20
N VAL A 196 -11.01 20.02 15.31
CA VAL A 196 -11.86 20.54 14.22
C VAL A 196 -11.02 20.95 13.01
N LEU A 197 -9.87 21.61 13.22
CA LEU A 197 -8.92 21.91 12.16
C LEU A 197 -8.41 20.66 11.45
N LYS A 198 -8.13 19.57 12.17
CA LYS A 198 -7.72 18.29 11.56
C LYS A 198 -8.83 17.70 10.68
N LEU A 199 -10.08 17.74 11.13
CA LEU A 199 -11.23 17.28 10.34
C LEU A 199 -11.37 18.11 9.05
N ALA A 200 -11.26 19.44 9.14
CA ALA A 200 -11.30 20.33 7.98
C ALA A 200 -10.14 20.04 7.01
N GLN A 201 -8.92 19.97 7.52
CA GLN A 201 -7.71 19.70 6.74
C GLN A 201 -7.70 18.30 6.11
N ALA A 202 -8.40 17.33 6.70
CA ALA A 202 -8.61 16.00 6.15
C ALA A 202 -9.80 15.93 5.16
N ASN A 203 -10.47 17.05 4.87
CA ASN A 203 -11.67 17.12 4.02
C ASN A 203 -12.92 16.43 4.60
N ALA A 204 -12.93 16.14 5.92
CA ALA A 204 -14.03 15.43 6.57
C ALA A 204 -15.27 16.31 6.85
N LEU A 205 -15.12 17.64 6.78
CA LEU A 205 -16.18 18.62 7.04
C LEU A 205 -16.83 19.17 5.76
N ARG A 206 -16.69 18.46 4.65
CA ARG A 206 -17.27 18.83 3.34
C ARG A 206 -18.79 19.02 3.37
N CYS A 207 -19.46 18.43 4.37
CA CYS A 207 -20.90 18.58 4.60
C CYS A 207 -21.33 20.00 4.97
N PHE A 208 -20.42 20.81 5.52
CA PHE A 208 -20.69 22.20 5.90
C PHE A 208 -20.24 23.18 4.83
N SER A 209 -19.08 22.94 4.22
CA SER A 209 -18.58 23.75 3.11
C SER A 209 -17.81 22.89 2.10
N PRO A 210 -18.04 23.06 0.79
CA PRO A 210 -17.29 22.37 -0.23
C PRO A 210 -15.83 22.87 -0.33
N GLN A 211 -15.53 24.06 0.20
CA GLN A 211 -14.20 24.66 0.14
C GLN A 211 -13.54 24.70 1.51
N VAL A 212 -12.40 24.03 1.63
CA VAL A 212 -11.68 23.94 2.91
C VAL A 212 -11.06 25.26 3.34
N ARG A 213 -10.62 26.13 2.41
CA ARG A 213 -10.00 27.41 2.75
C ARG A 213 -10.96 28.31 3.55
N PRO A 214 -12.14 28.70 3.04
CA PRO A 214 -13.16 29.40 3.83
C PRO A 214 -13.46 28.74 5.17
N LEU A 215 -13.61 27.41 5.17
CA LEU A 215 -13.90 26.66 6.39
C LEU A 215 -12.80 26.79 7.45
N LEU A 216 -11.53 26.80 7.05
CA LEU A 216 -10.42 27.02 7.98
C LEU A 216 -10.46 28.42 8.59
N TRP A 217 -10.78 29.44 7.81
CA TRP A 217 -10.95 30.81 8.34
C TRP A 217 -12.10 30.90 9.34
N GLU A 218 -13.23 30.26 9.05
CA GLU A 218 -14.38 30.18 9.95
C GLU A 218 -14.02 29.50 11.27
N ILE A 219 -13.33 28.35 11.21
CA ILE A 219 -12.83 27.65 12.41
C ILE A 219 -11.85 28.52 13.20
N GLU A 220 -10.99 29.29 12.52
CA GLU A 220 -10.04 30.16 13.19
C GLU A 220 -10.74 31.28 14.00
N ALA A 221 -11.87 31.78 13.50
CA ALA A 221 -12.68 32.82 14.13
C ALA A 221 -13.60 32.32 15.26
N MET A 222 -13.77 31.00 15.43
CA MET A 222 -14.64 30.43 16.45
C MET A 222 -14.02 30.43 17.86
N GLU A 223 -14.88 30.57 18.86
CA GLU A 223 -14.52 30.42 20.27
C GLU A 223 -14.58 28.95 20.71
N PHE A 224 -13.50 28.46 21.32
CA PHE A 224 -13.36 27.06 21.75
C PHE A 224 -13.24 26.89 23.26
N ASP A 225 -13.17 27.99 24.01
CA ASP A 225 -13.17 27.96 25.47
C ASP A 225 -14.59 27.74 26.00
N GLU A 226 -14.85 26.52 26.49
CA GLU A 226 -16.14 26.12 27.08
C GLU A 226 -16.59 27.02 28.24
N SER A 227 -15.67 27.73 28.90
CA SER A 227 -16.00 28.64 30.01
C SER A 227 -16.56 29.99 29.54
N ARG A 228 -16.45 30.30 28.25
CA ARG A 228 -16.88 31.59 27.70
C ARG A 228 -18.31 31.55 27.21
N PHE A 229 -19.01 32.67 27.35
CA PHE A 229 -20.41 32.81 26.94
C PHE A 229 -20.65 32.50 25.45
N ARG A 230 -19.70 32.86 24.59
CA ARG A 230 -19.77 32.64 23.13
C ARG A 230 -19.18 31.30 22.68
N PHE A 231 -19.07 30.30 23.56
CA PHE A 231 -18.50 29.00 23.22
C PHE A 231 -19.15 28.39 21.97
N GLY A 232 -18.34 28.01 21.00
CA GLY A 232 -18.76 27.45 19.71
C GLY A 232 -19.32 28.48 18.73
N GLU A 233 -19.29 29.78 19.04
CA GLU A 233 -19.77 30.83 18.14
C GLU A 233 -18.60 31.53 17.43
N SER A 234 -18.85 32.04 16.22
CA SER A 234 -17.89 32.92 15.55
C SER A 234 -17.75 34.21 16.36
N LEU A 235 -16.50 34.60 16.63
CA LEU A 235 -16.16 35.87 17.27
C LEU A 235 -16.05 37.02 16.26
N SER A 236 -15.89 36.72 14.97
CA SER A 236 -15.88 37.74 13.93
C SER A 236 -17.29 37.98 13.38
N GLU A 237 -17.60 39.27 13.22
CA GLU A 237 -18.69 39.78 12.37
C GLU A 237 -18.15 40.06 10.95
N ALA A 238 -17.07 39.40 10.53
CA ALA A 238 -16.50 39.63 9.21
C ALA A 238 -17.60 39.38 8.18
N ASP A 239 -17.91 40.40 7.38
CA ASP A 239 -18.93 40.31 6.36
C ASP A 239 -18.62 39.10 5.48
N ASN A 240 -19.62 38.24 5.27
CA ASN A 240 -19.51 37.04 4.43
C ASN A 240 -18.91 37.35 3.04
N GLU A 241 -18.97 38.61 2.60
CA GLU A 241 -18.40 39.13 1.36
C GLU A 241 -16.88 38.90 1.26
N ASP A 242 -16.08 39.13 2.31
CA ASP A 242 -14.62 38.96 2.26
C ASP A 242 -14.20 37.48 2.11
N ILE A 243 -14.95 36.57 2.75
CA ILE A 243 -14.73 35.12 2.67
C ILE A 243 -15.13 34.59 1.28
N GLN A 244 -16.18 35.16 0.67
CA GLN A 244 -16.62 34.80 -0.68
C GLN A 244 -15.60 35.17 -1.77
N HIS A 245 -14.72 36.14 -1.51
CA HIS A 245 -13.63 36.51 -2.42
C HIS A 245 -12.38 35.61 -2.32
N LEU A 246 -12.34 34.67 -1.38
CA LEU A 246 -11.23 33.71 -1.29
C LEU A 246 -11.21 32.81 -2.52
N GLN A 247 -10.06 32.80 -3.21
CA GLN A 247 -9.87 31.89 -4.33
C GLN A 247 -9.91 30.43 -3.86
N ALA A 248 -10.67 29.64 -4.62
CA ALA A 248 -10.74 28.19 -4.46
C ALA A 248 -9.33 27.59 -4.39
N GLU A 249 -9.18 26.57 -3.55
CA GLU A 249 -7.90 25.87 -3.40
C GLU A 249 -7.53 25.18 -4.72
N PRO A 250 -6.36 25.48 -5.33
CA PRO A 250 -5.91 24.78 -6.52
C PRO A 250 -5.83 23.27 -6.29
N THR A 251 -6.14 22.46 -7.31
CA THR A 251 -6.18 20.99 -7.22
C THR A 251 -4.91 20.39 -6.62
N TRP A 252 -3.74 20.93 -6.98
CA TRP A 252 -2.45 20.48 -6.44
C TRP A 252 -2.31 20.75 -4.93
N ASN A 253 -2.76 21.92 -4.45
CA ASN A 253 -2.72 22.27 -3.04
C ASN A 253 -3.70 21.41 -2.23
N ARG A 254 -4.88 21.13 -2.79
CA ARG A 254 -5.87 20.20 -2.21
C ARG A 254 -5.25 18.82 -2.01
N LEU A 255 -4.64 18.28 -3.07
CA LEU A 255 -3.96 16.99 -3.04
C LEU A 255 -2.86 16.96 -1.99
N LEU A 256 -1.98 17.98 -1.96
CA LEU A 256 -0.89 18.05 -1.00
C LEU A 256 -1.40 18.10 0.45
N ARG A 257 -2.47 18.85 0.69
CA ARG A 257 -3.13 18.92 2.00
C ARG A 257 -3.69 17.57 2.41
N GLU A 258 -4.42 16.87 1.53
CA GLU A 258 -4.99 15.55 1.83
C GLU A 258 -3.89 14.52 2.11
N TYR A 259 -2.82 14.50 1.31
CA TYR A 259 -1.66 13.63 1.57
C TYR A 259 -0.97 13.94 2.89
N ARG A 260 -0.88 15.22 3.27
CA ARG A 260 -0.29 15.60 4.56
C ARG A 260 -1.10 15.13 5.77
N HIS A 261 -2.43 15.05 5.65
CA HIS A 261 -3.33 14.75 6.78
C HIS A 261 -3.90 13.34 6.78
N LYS A 262 -3.92 12.63 5.63
CA LYS A 262 -4.43 11.26 5.48
C LYS A 262 -3.45 10.32 4.77
N GLY A 263 -2.41 10.84 4.13
CA GLY A 263 -1.50 10.06 3.28
C GLY A 263 -2.07 9.66 1.92
N LEU A 264 -3.30 10.08 1.58
CA LEU A 264 -4.00 9.73 0.35
C LEU A 264 -5.07 10.77 -0.02
N SER A 265 -5.48 10.72 -1.28
CA SER A 265 -6.70 11.34 -1.79
C SER A 265 -7.54 10.25 -2.46
N VAL A 266 -8.86 10.27 -2.24
CA VAL A 266 -9.78 9.26 -2.79
C VAL A 266 -10.03 9.52 -4.28
N ASP A 267 -10.14 10.80 -4.66
CA ASP A 267 -10.56 11.21 -6.00
C ASP A 267 -9.39 11.48 -6.95
N LEU A 268 -8.20 11.77 -6.42
CA LEU A 268 -7.08 12.30 -7.19
C LEU A 268 -5.80 11.49 -6.99
N HIS A 269 -5.16 11.13 -8.10
CA HIS A 269 -3.80 10.62 -8.09
C HIS A 269 -2.82 11.77 -8.41
N PRO A 270 -1.63 11.85 -7.78
CA PRO A 270 -0.67 12.91 -8.09
C PRO A 270 -0.31 13.03 -9.57
N LEU A 271 -0.22 11.91 -10.27
CA LEU A 271 0.10 11.88 -11.69
C LEU A 271 -1.07 12.30 -12.57
N SER A 272 -2.33 12.20 -12.12
CA SER A 272 -3.46 12.70 -12.90
C SER A 272 -3.46 14.23 -12.96
N VAL A 273 -3.07 14.90 -11.86
CA VAL A 273 -2.91 16.37 -11.82
C VAL A 273 -1.72 16.82 -12.69
N LEU A 274 -0.69 15.98 -12.80
CA LEU A 274 0.51 16.27 -13.61
C LEU A 274 0.41 15.74 -15.05
N ARG A 275 -0.73 15.18 -15.46
CA ARG A 275 -0.82 14.47 -16.74
C ARG A 275 -0.61 15.38 -17.93
N GLU A 276 -1.21 16.56 -17.91
CA GLU A 276 -1.08 17.58 -18.96
C GLU A 276 0.40 17.98 -19.21
N PRO A 277 1.17 18.46 -18.20
CA PRO A 277 2.57 18.80 -18.44
C PRO A 277 3.45 17.59 -18.78
N ILE A 278 3.12 16.38 -18.31
CA ILE A 278 3.82 15.15 -18.74
C ILE A 278 3.54 14.87 -20.22
N GLN A 279 2.30 15.08 -20.69
CA GLN A 279 1.92 14.84 -22.08
C GLN A 279 2.57 15.84 -23.04
N GLU A 280 2.72 17.10 -22.63
CA GLU A 280 3.49 18.10 -23.38
C GLU A 280 4.94 17.65 -23.55
N ARG A 281 5.60 17.26 -22.45
CA ARG A 281 6.97 16.72 -22.50
C ARG A 281 7.07 15.45 -23.33
N THR A 282 6.06 14.60 -23.29
CA THR A 282 5.97 13.38 -24.11
C THR A 282 5.97 13.74 -25.59
N THR A 283 5.18 14.74 -25.98
CA THR A 283 5.07 15.22 -27.35
C THR A 283 6.38 15.85 -27.83
N GLU A 284 7.02 16.67 -27.01
CA GLU A 284 8.33 17.25 -27.31
C GLU A 284 9.42 16.19 -27.47
N GLN A 285 9.42 15.17 -26.61
CA GLN A 285 10.40 14.08 -26.70
C GLN A 285 10.21 13.26 -27.97
N LYS A 286 8.95 12.95 -28.35
CA LYS A 286 8.64 12.29 -29.63
C LYS A 286 9.16 13.11 -30.81
N LYS A 287 8.95 14.43 -30.83
CA LYS A 287 9.45 15.32 -31.89
C LYS A 287 10.98 15.31 -32.00
N LYS A 288 11.69 15.17 -30.87
CA LYS A 288 13.16 15.11 -30.81
C LYS A 288 13.73 13.70 -31.05
N GLY A 289 12.88 12.68 -31.29
CA GLY A 289 13.31 11.29 -31.45
C GLY A 289 13.76 10.60 -30.16
N TYR A 290 13.44 11.16 -28.99
CA TYR A 290 13.73 10.55 -27.70
C TYR A 290 12.60 9.61 -27.26
N VAL A 291 12.95 8.62 -26.42
CA VAL A 291 11.97 7.74 -25.74
C VAL A 291 11.02 8.59 -24.90
N SER A 292 9.72 8.51 -25.22
CA SER A 292 8.67 9.30 -24.58
C SER A 292 8.14 8.64 -23.30
N PHE A 293 7.43 9.39 -22.46
CA PHE A 293 6.78 8.80 -21.29
C PHE A 293 5.72 7.78 -21.71
N SER A 294 5.68 6.66 -20.99
CA SER A 294 4.67 5.61 -21.11
C SER A 294 3.94 5.46 -19.79
N THR A 295 2.62 5.28 -19.86
CA THR A 295 1.76 4.93 -18.73
C THR A 295 1.87 3.45 -18.39
N SER A 296 1.38 3.05 -17.21
CA SER A 296 1.40 1.64 -16.79
C SER A 296 0.60 0.75 -17.74
N LYS A 297 -0.49 1.27 -18.33
CA LYS A 297 -1.26 0.57 -19.38
C LYS A 297 -0.46 0.38 -20.66
N GLU A 298 0.22 1.42 -21.14
CA GLU A 298 1.01 1.36 -22.38
C GLU A 298 2.22 0.44 -22.25
N VAL A 299 2.85 0.43 -21.06
CA VAL A 299 3.99 -0.45 -20.75
C VAL A 299 3.65 -1.93 -20.91
N LEU A 300 2.40 -2.34 -20.69
CA LEU A 300 1.97 -3.73 -20.90
C LEU A 300 1.99 -4.15 -22.38
N ALA A 301 1.87 -3.21 -23.32
CA ALA A 301 1.89 -3.49 -24.75
C ALA A 301 3.32 -3.55 -25.33
N LEU A 302 4.34 -3.13 -24.58
CA LEU A 302 5.73 -3.09 -25.03
C LEU A 302 6.39 -4.48 -25.00
N GLN A 303 7.44 -4.63 -25.81
CA GLN A 303 8.21 -5.86 -25.94
C GLN A 303 9.40 -5.90 -24.98
N HIS A 304 9.95 -7.10 -24.78
CA HIS A 304 11.14 -7.27 -23.95
C HIS A 304 12.33 -6.51 -24.55
N GLN A 305 13.09 -5.83 -23.68
CA GLN A 305 14.24 -4.97 -23.98
C GLN A 305 13.91 -3.62 -24.63
N ASP A 306 12.62 -3.28 -24.77
CA ASP A 306 12.23 -1.95 -25.20
C ASP A 306 12.72 -0.90 -24.20
N LYS A 307 13.24 0.20 -24.73
CA LYS A 307 13.59 1.37 -23.90
C LYS A 307 12.31 2.06 -23.47
N VAL A 308 12.20 2.32 -22.18
CA VAL A 308 11.01 2.91 -21.56
C VAL A 308 11.39 4.12 -20.72
N ARG A 309 10.48 5.09 -20.70
CA ARG A 309 10.50 6.21 -19.76
C ARG A 309 9.16 6.23 -19.06
N VAL A 310 9.16 6.20 -17.74
CA VAL A 310 7.92 6.21 -16.94
C VAL A 310 8.00 7.31 -15.90
N ALA A 311 6.84 7.85 -15.54
CA ALA A 311 6.69 8.82 -14.47
C ALA A 311 5.68 8.28 -13.47
N GLY A 312 5.96 8.45 -12.17
CA GLY A 312 5.06 7.95 -11.16
C GLY A 312 5.41 8.37 -9.74
N TYR A 313 4.54 7.99 -8.83
CA TYR A 313 4.66 8.21 -7.39
C TYR A 313 5.33 6.99 -6.75
N ALA A 314 6.40 7.21 -5.98
CA ALA A 314 7.13 6.17 -5.26
C ALA A 314 6.30 5.70 -4.05
N ALA A 315 5.59 4.59 -4.25
CA ALA A 315 4.72 3.98 -3.25
C ALA A 315 5.52 3.22 -2.20
N LEU A 316 6.48 2.41 -2.65
CA LEU A 316 7.27 1.54 -1.80
C LEU A 316 8.69 1.42 -2.32
N THR A 317 9.67 1.53 -1.42
CA THR A 317 11.10 1.35 -1.72
C THR A 317 11.65 0.27 -0.80
N GLN A 318 12.28 -0.75 -1.38
CA GLN A 318 12.83 -1.90 -0.66
C GLN A 318 14.27 -2.17 -1.07
N ARG A 319 15.11 -2.45 -0.08
CA ARG A 319 16.49 -2.88 -0.32
C ARG A 319 16.84 -4.04 0.61
N PRO A 320 16.42 -5.28 0.28
CA PRO A 320 16.67 -6.45 1.12
C PRO A 320 18.18 -6.71 1.26
N PRO A 321 18.69 -7.06 2.45
CA PRO A 321 20.10 -7.40 2.63
C PRO A 321 20.58 -8.56 1.73
N THR A 322 19.68 -9.49 1.41
CA THR A 322 19.93 -10.67 0.59
C THR A 322 20.00 -10.39 -0.92
N ALA A 323 19.57 -9.19 -1.36
CA ALA A 323 19.46 -8.85 -2.78
C ALA A 323 20.77 -8.35 -3.40
N LYS A 324 21.95 -8.65 -2.81
CA LYS A 324 23.28 -8.25 -3.32
C LYS A 324 23.38 -6.75 -3.69
N GLY A 325 22.68 -5.90 -2.93
CA GLY A 325 22.70 -4.45 -3.12
C GLY A 325 21.67 -3.88 -4.10
N PHE A 326 20.88 -4.71 -4.78
CA PHE A 326 19.75 -4.26 -5.60
C PHE A 326 18.69 -3.55 -4.74
N CYS A 327 18.05 -2.55 -5.33
CA CYS A 327 16.92 -1.83 -4.75
C CYS A 327 15.69 -2.02 -5.65
N PHE A 328 14.52 -2.14 -5.04
CA PHE A 328 13.24 -2.31 -5.72
C PHE A 328 12.34 -1.14 -5.37
N ILE A 329 11.74 -0.51 -6.37
CA ILE A 329 10.74 0.55 -6.17
C ILE A 329 9.44 0.13 -6.85
N THR A 330 8.33 0.16 -6.11
CA THR A 330 7.00 0.14 -6.71
C THR A 330 6.59 1.58 -6.97
N LEU A 331 6.53 1.91 -8.26
CA LEU A 331 6.10 3.22 -8.73
C LEU A 331 4.63 3.14 -9.16
N GLU A 332 3.84 4.17 -8.94
CA GLU A 332 2.42 4.16 -9.29
C GLU A 332 2.02 5.35 -10.17
N ASP A 333 1.13 5.10 -11.12
CA ASP A 333 0.36 6.12 -11.83
C ASP A 333 -1.15 5.93 -11.58
N GLU A 334 -1.99 6.78 -12.17
CA GLU A 334 -3.44 6.69 -12.00
C GLU A 334 -4.06 5.42 -12.59
N PHE A 335 -3.31 4.64 -13.37
CA PHE A 335 -3.81 3.44 -14.02
C PHE A 335 -3.32 2.15 -13.36
N GLY A 336 -2.19 2.18 -12.65
CA GLY A 336 -1.58 0.99 -12.09
C GLY A 336 -0.20 1.24 -11.49
N SER A 337 0.58 0.17 -11.40
CA SER A 337 1.91 0.16 -10.79
C SER A 337 2.97 -0.35 -11.74
N PHE A 338 4.19 0.14 -11.57
CA PHE A 338 5.41 -0.34 -12.21
C PHE A 338 6.31 -1.00 -11.17
N ASN A 339 6.88 -2.15 -11.52
CA ASN A 339 7.91 -2.79 -10.74
C ASN A 339 9.27 -2.36 -11.27
N ILE A 340 9.98 -1.55 -10.49
CA ILE A 340 11.28 -1.01 -10.88
C ILE A 340 12.38 -1.78 -10.17
N VAL A 341 13.30 -2.33 -10.95
CA VAL A 341 14.52 -2.97 -10.45
C VAL A 341 15.68 -2.00 -10.65
N ILE A 342 16.34 -1.63 -9.56
CA ILE A 342 17.45 -0.66 -9.56
C ILE A 342 18.75 -1.41 -9.27
N PRO A 343 19.63 -1.52 -10.27
CA PRO A 343 20.97 -2.08 -10.09
C PRO A 343 21.82 -1.30 -9.06
N PRO A 344 22.80 -1.93 -8.39
CA PRO A 344 23.61 -1.29 -7.35
C PRO A 344 24.35 -0.03 -7.80
N ASP A 345 24.83 0.01 -9.05
CA ASP A 345 25.56 1.13 -9.64
C ASP A 345 24.64 2.34 -9.89
N VAL A 346 23.41 2.11 -10.34
CA VAL A 346 22.38 3.15 -10.51
C VAL A 346 21.92 3.66 -9.15
N TYR A 347 21.69 2.75 -8.20
CA TYR A 347 21.34 3.13 -6.83
C TYR A 347 22.38 4.04 -6.19
N GLN A 348 23.68 3.73 -6.34
CA GLN A 348 24.74 4.55 -5.75
C GLN A 348 24.77 5.97 -6.32
N LYS A 349 24.50 6.12 -7.63
CA LYS A 349 24.45 7.42 -8.31
C LYS A 349 23.23 8.24 -7.91
N ASP A 350 22.05 7.62 -7.92
CA ASP A 350 20.78 8.32 -7.78
C ASP A 350 20.16 8.18 -6.37
N ARG A 351 20.96 7.76 -5.37
CA ARG A 351 20.50 7.49 -3.99
C ARG A 351 19.74 8.65 -3.38
N LEU A 352 20.18 9.89 -3.61
CA LEU A 352 19.58 11.07 -3.00
C LEU A 352 18.15 11.24 -3.53
N THR A 353 17.98 11.16 -4.84
CA THR A 353 16.68 11.27 -5.50
C THR A 353 15.71 10.18 -5.04
N ILE A 354 16.18 8.95 -4.82
CA ILE A 354 15.34 7.84 -4.34
C ILE A 354 14.69 8.13 -2.98
N TYR A 355 15.39 8.83 -2.07
CA TYR A 355 14.88 9.10 -0.72
C TYR A 355 14.34 10.51 -0.52
N SER A 356 14.77 11.49 -1.31
CA SER A 356 14.30 12.88 -1.18
C SER A 356 13.01 13.14 -1.96
N GLU A 357 12.78 12.42 -3.06
CA GLU A 357 11.67 12.68 -3.97
C GLU A 357 10.65 11.55 -3.95
N ARG A 358 9.36 11.93 -3.97
CA ARG A 358 8.26 10.97 -4.13
C ARG A 358 7.79 10.85 -5.58
N LEU A 359 8.08 11.83 -6.43
CA LEU A 359 7.70 11.84 -7.83
C LEU A 359 8.92 11.66 -8.70
N LEU A 360 8.99 10.52 -9.36
CA LEU A 360 10.17 10.06 -10.07
C LEU A 360 9.88 9.93 -11.56
N GLU A 361 10.81 10.40 -12.37
CA GLU A 361 11.01 9.96 -13.75
C GLU A 361 12.03 8.83 -13.75
N ILE A 362 11.71 7.72 -14.40
CA ILE A 362 12.58 6.56 -14.50
C ILE A 362 12.81 6.27 -15.98
N ARG A 363 14.08 6.18 -16.35
CA ARG A 363 14.52 5.73 -17.67
C ARG A 363 15.16 4.37 -17.53
N GLY A 364 14.79 3.44 -18.38
CA GLY A 364 15.28 2.08 -18.29
C GLY A 364 14.86 1.21 -19.45
N GLN A 365 14.98 -0.09 -19.24
CA GLN A 365 14.59 -1.12 -20.21
C GLN A 365 13.54 -2.05 -19.61
N LEU A 366 12.61 -2.49 -20.44
CA LEU A 366 11.55 -3.40 -20.04
C LEU A 366 12.07 -4.85 -19.99
N GLU A 367 11.98 -5.47 -18.83
CA GLU A 367 12.27 -6.88 -18.63
C GLU A 367 10.97 -7.66 -18.47
N ARG A 368 10.69 -8.59 -19.40
CA ARG A 368 9.54 -9.48 -19.32
C ARG A 368 10.05 -10.90 -19.09
N ILE A 369 9.88 -11.40 -17.86
CA ILE A 369 10.36 -12.72 -17.45
C ILE A 369 9.19 -13.48 -16.85
N SER A 370 8.87 -14.64 -17.43
CA SER A 370 7.79 -15.53 -16.94
C SER A 370 6.44 -14.83 -16.72
N GLY A 371 6.08 -13.89 -17.61
CA GLY A 371 4.83 -13.13 -17.54
C GLY A 371 4.85 -11.90 -16.62
N VAL A 372 5.91 -11.69 -15.83
CA VAL A 372 6.08 -10.51 -14.98
C VAL A 372 6.81 -9.42 -15.77
N VAL A 373 6.27 -8.20 -15.71
CA VAL A 373 6.87 -7.01 -16.32
C VAL A 373 7.61 -6.21 -15.24
N ASN A 374 8.91 -6.07 -15.43
CA ASN A 374 9.78 -5.23 -14.62
C ASN A 374 10.43 -4.16 -15.51
N ILE A 375 10.81 -3.03 -14.92
CA ILE A 375 11.62 -2.02 -15.58
C ILE A 375 12.96 -1.99 -14.87
N ARG A 376 14.01 -2.40 -15.59
CA ARG A 376 15.38 -2.25 -15.10
C ARG A 376 15.81 -0.81 -15.30
N ALA A 377 15.96 -0.09 -14.19
CA ALA A 377 16.31 1.32 -14.22
C ALA A 377 17.76 1.52 -14.67
N GLU A 378 17.97 2.48 -15.57
CA GLU A 378 19.28 2.98 -15.97
C GLU A 378 19.55 4.35 -15.33
N ARG A 379 18.49 5.13 -15.09
CA ARG A 379 18.59 6.46 -14.48
C ARG A 379 17.28 6.84 -13.80
N LEU A 380 17.39 7.45 -12.63
CA LEU A 380 16.28 8.04 -11.89
C LEU A 380 16.48 9.55 -11.80
N LEU A 381 15.41 10.29 -12.06
CA LEU A 381 15.40 11.75 -12.01
C LEU A 381 14.19 12.20 -11.18
N PRO A 382 14.27 13.34 -10.47
CA PRO A 382 13.06 14.00 -10.02
C PRO A 382 12.18 14.27 -11.25
N LEU A 383 10.87 14.03 -11.14
CA LEU A 383 9.96 14.37 -12.24
C LEU A 383 10.01 15.88 -12.56
N GLY A 384 10.48 16.70 -11.61
CA GLY A 384 10.85 18.09 -11.83
C GLY A 384 9.66 18.88 -12.37
N VAL A 385 8.62 19.06 -11.56
CA VAL A 385 7.54 19.96 -11.92
C VAL A 385 8.07 21.37 -11.69
N SER A 386 8.22 22.16 -12.76
CA SER A 386 8.64 23.55 -12.61
C SER A 386 7.56 24.26 -11.80
N SER A 387 7.92 24.79 -10.64
CA SER A 387 7.03 25.62 -9.82
C SER A 387 6.50 26.85 -10.56
N SER A 388 7.01 27.16 -11.75
CA SER A 388 6.54 28.24 -12.61
C SER A 388 5.26 27.90 -13.39
N SER A 389 4.95 26.63 -13.67
CA SER A 389 3.67 26.23 -14.32
C SER A 389 2.56 25.93 -13.30
N MET A 390 2.90 25.89 -12.01
CA MET A 390 1.98 25.86 -10.89
C MET A 390 2.03 27.23 -10.21
N SER A 391 1.37 28.22 -10.81
CA SER A 391 1.38 29.62 -10.40
C SER A 391 0.99 29.83 -8.93
N ILE A 392 2.00 29.73 -8.06
CA ILE A 392 2.06 30.47 -6.82
C ILE A 392 2.63 31.83 -7.22
N GLN A 393 1.75 32.83 -7.36
CA GLN A 393 2.21 34.20 -7.18
C GLN A 393 2.94 34.22 -5.83
N LYS A 394 4.25 34.44 -5.87
CA LYS A 394 5.06 34.75 -4.70
C LYS A 394 4.48 36.03 -4.08
N ALA A 395 3.55 35.87 -3.15
CA ALA A 395 3.28 36.90 -2.16
C ALA A 395 4.37 36.79 -1.08
N ASP A 396 4.91 37.94 -0.71
CA ASP A 396 6.06 38.15 0.16
C ASP A 396 6.16 37.19 1.34
N ARG A 397 7.30 36.50 1.42
CA ARG A 397 7.77 35.93 2.67
C ARG A 397 8.60 37.00 3.39
N SER A 398 7.94 37.81 4.20
CA SER A 398 8.60 38.42 5.35
C SER A 398 8.71 37.35 6.45
N PRO A 399 9.90 37.08 7.01
CA PRO A 399 10.05 36.13 8.09
C PRO A 399 9.57 36.81 9.38
N VAL A 400 8.54 36.25 10.02
CA VAL A 400 8.25 36.56 11.43
C VAL A 400 8.46 35.25 12.19
N TYR A 401 9.26 35.41 13.26
CA TYR A 401 9.83 34.40 14.14
C TYR A 401 8.82 33.46 14.79
#